data_AF-A0A842U167-F1
#
_entry.id   AF-A0A842U167-F1
#
_cell.length_a   1.000
_cell.length_b   1.000
_cell.length_c   1.000
_cell.angle_alpha   90.00
_cell.angle_beta   90.00
_cell.angle_gamma   90.00
#
_symmetry.space_group_name_H-M   'P 1'
#
loop_
_entity.id
_entity.type
_entity.pdbx_description
1 polymer ?
#
loop_
_entity_poly.entity_id
_entity_poly.type
_entity_poly.pdbx_seq_one_letter_code
_entity_poly.pdbx_strand_id
1 'polypeptide(L)'
;MEEEKLSSLKEYQKLCRLTAKKFDCPEKEILTWSLGIAGEAGDVAGCIKKTFAHDNNQKKGIRENIGDVLEYAAMICNFFNWNLQKILKENLEKLKKRYPQGFTIENAKRDKTKIDWNE
;
A
#
# COMPACT_ATOMS: atom_id res chain seq x y z
N MET A 1 25.19 -15.17 -5.01
CA MET A 1 24.15 -14.34 -5.66
C MET A 1 24.21 -13.00 -4.99
N GLU A 2 24.71 -11.97 -5.67
CA GLU A 2 24.57 -10.60 -5.17
C GLU A 2 23.07 -10.32 -5.04
N GLU A 3 22.61 -9.95 -3.84
CA GLU A 3 21.30 -9.34 -3.68
C GLU A 3 21.27 -8.11 -4.59
N GLU A 4 20.46 -8.15 -5.64
CA GLU A 4 20.14 -6.98 -6.45
C GLU A 4 19.43 -5.99 -5.51
N LYS A 5 20.22 -5.08 -4.93
CA LYS A 5 19.72 -4.13 -3.93
C LYS A 5 18.77 -3.19 -4.61
N LEU A 6 17.49 -3.30 -4.27
CA LEU A 6 16.52 -2.25 -4.52
C LEU A 6 17.06 -0.94 -3.92
N SER A 7 17.49 -0.01 -4.78
CA SER A 7 18.26 1.16 -4.35
C SER A 7 17.35 2.32 -3.92
N SER A 8 16.09 2.35 -4.39
CA SER A 8 15.13 3.39 -4.03
C SER A 8 13.67 3.00 -4.30
N LEU A 9 12.72 3.72 -3.68
CA LEU A 9 11.29 3.60 -3.96
C LEU A 9 10.92 4.02 -5.39
N LYS A 10 11.71 4.93 -5.98
CA LYS A 10 11.56 5.31 -7.39
C LYS A 10 11.94 4.16 -8.32
N GLU A 11 13.01 3.44 -7.99
CA GLU A 11 13.39 2.23 -8.72
C GLU A 11 12.34 1.13 -8.54
N TYR A 12 11.85 0.90 -7.32
CA TYR A 12 10.77 -0.05 -7.05
C TYR A 12 9.55 0.22 -7.94
N GLN A 13 9.06 1.46 -7.91
CA GLN A 13 7.93 1.90 -8.73
C GLN A 13 8.18 1.67 -10.23
N LYS A 14 9.41 1.91 -10.71
CA LYS A 14 9.80 1.65 -12.11
C LYS A 14 9.79 0.15 -12.42
N LEU A 15 10.33 -0.69 -11.54
CA LEU A 15 10.40 -2.14 -11.72
C LEU A 15 9.00 -2.76 -11.75
N CYS A 16 8.08 -2.35 -10.87
CA CYS A 16 6.67 -2.79 -10.92
C CYS A 16 6.04 -2.53 -12.29
N ARG A 17 6.34 -1.38 -12.91
CA ARG A 17 5.82 -1.05 -14.26
C ARG A 17 6.33 -2.00 -15.35
N LEU A 18 7.53 -2.54 -15.20
CA LEU A 18 8.12 -3.47 -16.17
C LEU A 18 7.46 -4.84 -16.13
N THR A 19 7.08 -5.31 -14.94
CA THR A 19 6.40 -6.60 -14.73
C THR A 19 4.89 -6.52 -14.95
N ALA A 20 4.30 -5.32 -14.87
CA ALA A 20 2.87 -5.13 -14.95
C ALA A 20 2.25 -5.51 -16.30
N LYS A 21 1.08 -6.14 -16.21
CA LYS A 21 0.14 -6.37 -17.31
C LYS A 21 -0.10 -5.06 -18.09
N LYS A 22 -0.12 -5.18 -19.42
CA LYS A 22 -0.49 -4.07 -20.32
C LYS A 22 -2.00 -4.07 -20.56
N PHE A 23 -2.56 -2.87 -20.63
CA PHE A 23 -3.98 -2.65 -20.87
C PHE A 23 -4.13 -1.71 -22.06
N ASP A 24 -5.07 -2.02 -22.94
CA ASP A 24 -5.41 -1.16 -24.07
C ASP A 24 -6.48 -0.10 -23.72
N CYS A 25 -6.98 -0.11 -22.48
CA CYS A 25 -8.03 0.76 -21.97
C CYS A 25 -7.65 1.27 -20.57
N PRO A 26 -7.42 2.59 -20.42
CA PRO A 26 -7.02 3.19 -19.14
C PRO A 26 -8.02 2.93 -18.00
N GLU A 27 -9.32 2.92 -18.31
CA GLU A 27 -10.37 2.65 -17.32
C GLU A 27 -10.27 1.23 -16.77
N LYS A 28 -10.03 0.23 -17.64
CA LYS A 28 -9.81 -1.15 -17.19
C LYS A 28 -8.54 -1.28 -16.36
N GLU A 29 -7.49 -0.54 -16.72
CA GLU A 29 -6.22 -0.54 -15.99
C GLU A 29 -6.42 -0.05 -14.56
N ILE A 30 -6.97 1.16 -14.39
CA ILE A 30 -7.12 1.75 -13.05
C ILE A 30 -8.12 0.98 -12.19
N LEU A 31 -9.20 0.44 -12.78
CA LEU A 31 -10.13 -0.44 -12.07
C LEU A 31 -9.44 -1.72 -11.60
N THR A 32 -8.58 -2.32 -12.42
CA THR A 32 -7.83 -3.53 -12.05
C THR A 32 -6.87 -3.24 -10.89
N TRP A 33 -6.09 -2.17 -10.98
CA TRP A 33 -5.14 -1.81 -9.91
C TRP A 33 -5.84 -1.43 -8.62
N SER A 34 -6.98 -0.72 -8.69
CA SER A 34 -7.76 -0.36 -7.51
C SER A 34 -8.39 -1.57 -6.83
N LEU A 35 -9.01 -2.48 -7.60
CA LEU A 35 -9.61 -3.70 -7.04
C LEU A 35 -8.54 -4.66 -6.52
N GLY A 36 -7.35 -4.68 -7.12
CA GLY A 36 -6.18 -5.41 -6.63
C GLY A 36 -5.85 -5.06 -5.17
N ILE A 37 -5.79 -3.76 -4.83
CA ILE A 37 -5.56 -3.34 -3.44
C ILE A 37 -6.61 -3.93 -2.49
N ALA A 38 -7.89 -3.90 -2.86
CA ALA A 38 -8.96 -4.42 -2.01
C ALA A 38 -8.86 -5.94 -1.83
N GLY A 39 -8.52 -6.68 -2.90
CA GLY A 39 -8.28 -8.12 -2.86
C GLY A 39 -7.15 -8.48 -1.90
N GLU A 40 -5.96 -7.89 -2.11
CA GLU A 40 -4.78 -8.21 -1.30
C GLU A 40 -4.92 -7.75 0.15
N ALA A 41 -5.62 -6.63 0.40
CA ALA A 41 -5.96 -6.23 1.77
C ALA A 41 -6.86 -7.26 2.46
N GLY A 42 -7.80 -7.86 1.72
CA GLY A 42 -8.63 -8.97 2.18
C GLY A 42 -7.80 -10.21 2.51
N ASP A 43 -6.81 -10.54 1.68
CA ASP A 43 -5.93 -11.68 1.90
C ASP A 43 -4.96 -11.46 3.07
N VAL A 44 -4.44 -10.24 3.26
CA VAL A 44 -3.72 -9.86 4.49
C VAL A 44 -4.59 -10.11 5.71
N ALA A 45 -5.83 -9.62 5.72
CA ALA A 45 -6.76 -9.83 6.82
C ALA A 45 -7.07 -11.32 7.04
N GLY A 46 -7.28 -12.08 5.97
CA GLY A 46 -7.53 -13.51 5.99
C GLY A 46 -6.37 -14.31 6.58
N CYS A 47 -5.13 -14.03 6.15
CA CYS A 47 -3.93 -14.69 6.67
C CYS A 47 -3.66 -14.34 8.14
N ILE A 48 -3.89 -13.09 8.56
CA ILE A 48 -3.83 -12.69 9.96
C ILE A 48 -4.86 -13.49 10.77
N LYS A 49 -6.13 -13.51 10.34
CA LYS A 49 -7.19 -14.26 11.04
C LYS A 49 -6.83 -15.74 11.18
N LYS A 50 -6.40 -16.39 10.09
CA LYS A 50 -5.97 -17.81 10.13
C LYS A 50 -4.83 -18.04 11.13
N THR A 51 -3.85 -17.13 11.16
CA THR A 51 -2.67 -17.22 12.03
C THR A 51 -3.01 -17.05 13.51
N PHE A 52 -3.89 -16.11 13.84
CA PHE A 52 -4.09 -15.68 15.23
C PHE A 52 -5.44 -16.11 15.84
N ALA A 53 -6.38 -16.62 15.03
CA ALA A 53 -7.67 -17.10 15.52
C ALA A 53 -7.93 -18.58 15.24
N HIS A 54 -7.22 -19.21 14.29
CA HIS A 54 -7.47 -20.60 13.86
C HIS A 54 -6.22 -21.50 13.92
N ASP A 55 -5.17 -21.10 14.64
CA ASP A 55 -3.91 -21.85 14.82
C ASP A 55 -3.24 -22.33 13.50
N ASN A 56 -3.50 -21.63 12.39
CA ASN A 56 -2.93 -21.93 11.07
C ASN A 56 -1.91 -20.85 10.70
N ASN A 57 -0.62 -21.15 10.88
CA ASN A 57 0.47 -20.19 10.64
C ASN A 57 0.58 -19.80 9.16
N GLN A 58 0.07 -18.62 8.82
CA GLN A 58 0.08 -18.04 7.48
C GLN A 58 0.99 -16.81 7.38
N LYS A 59 2.02 -16.69 8.24
CA LYS A 59 2.94 -15.54 8.25
C LYS A 59 3.61 -15.27 6.91
N LYS A 60 3.90 -16.32 6.13
CA LYS A 60 4.42 -16.16 4.76
C LYS A 60 3.41 -15.44 3.86
N GLY A 61 2.15 -15.86 3.88
CA GLY A 61 1.08 -15.20 3.13
C GLY A 61 0.86 -13.75 3.56
N ILE A 62 0.92 -13.45 4.87
CA ILE A 62 0.87 -12.05 5.34
C ILE A 62 1.98 -11.21 4.68
N ARG A 63 3.22 -11.73 4.66
CA ARG A 63 4.37 -11.02 4.07
C ARG A 63 4.22 -10.83 2.56
N GLU A 64 3.76 -11.87 1.87
CA GLU A 64 3.53 -11.86 0.41
C GLU A 64 2.49 -10.82 0.03
N ASN A 65 1.30 -10.90 0.63
CA ASN A 65 0.18 -10.01 0.29
C ASN A 65 0.45 -8.55 0.68
N ILE A 66 1.30 -8.27 1.69
CA ILE A 66 1.78 -6.90 1.94
C ILE A 66 2.59 -6.38 0.73
N GLY A 67 3.41 -7.23 0.13
CA GLY A 67 4.13 -6.91 -1.10
C GLY A 67 3.19 -6.59 -2.24
N ASP A 68 2.16 -7.40 -2.44
CA ASP A 68 1.19 -7.23 -3.52
C ASP A 68 0.34 -5.96 -3.35
N VAL A 69 -0.06 -5.62 -2.11
CA VAL A 69 -0.69 -4.31 -1.80
C VAL A 69 0.21 -3.16 -2.23
N LEU A 70 1.51 -3.24 -1.95
CA LEU A 70 2.48 -2.20 -2.31
C LEU A 70 2.72 -2.13 -3.83
N GLU A 71 2.70 -3.26 -4.53
CA GLU A 71 2.79 -3.30 -5.99
C GLU A 71 1.59 -2.59 -6.62
N TYR A 72 0.36 -2.94 -6.22
CA TYR A 72 -0.84 -2.28 -6.75
C TYR A 72 -0.83 -0.78 -6.43
N ALA A 73 -0.40 -0.37 -5.23
CA ALA A 73 -0.25 1.06 -4.90
C ALA A 73 0.80 1.75 -5.79
N ALA A 74 1.92 1.11 -6.08
CA ALA A 74 2.93 1.62 -7.00
C ALA A 74 2.40 1.72 -8.44
N MET A 75 1.57 0.77 -8.88
CA MET A 75 0.93 0.78 -10.19
C MET A 75 -0.10 1.90 -10.33
N ILE A 76 -0.88 2.20 -9.29
CA ILE A 76 -1.73 3.39 -9.25
C ILE A 76 -0.89 4.68 -9.35
N CYS A 77 0.25 4.74 -8.66
CA CYS A 77 1.17 5.87 -8.78
C CYS A 77 1.70 6.01 -10.23
N ASN A 78 2.05 4.90 -10.89
CA ASN A 78 2.46 4.91 -12.29
C ASN A 78 1.34 5.39 -13.22
N PHE A 79 0.11 4.94 -13.01
CA PHE A 79 -1.05 5.34 -13.81
C PHE A 79 -1.29 6.86 -13.76
N PHE A 80 -1.27 7.45 -12.56
CA PHE A 80 -1.45 8.90 -12.38
C PHE A 80 -0.17 9.73 -12.54
N ASN A 81 0.95 9.10 -12.90
CA ASN A 81 2.28 9.72 -12.95
C ASN A 81 2.68 10.41 -11.62
N TRP A 82 2.31 9.81 -10.50
CA TRP A 82 2.69 10.24 -9.16
C TRP A 82 4.01 9.60 -8.72
N ASN A 83 4.71 10.31 -7.83
CA ASN A 83 5.94 9.82 -7.22
C ASN A 83 5.61 9.13 -5.89
N LEU A 84 5.76 7.80 -5.83
CA LEU A 84 5.49 7.00 -4.65
C LEU A 84 6.29 7.47 -3.42
N GLN A 85 7.58 7.80 -3.60
CA GLN A 85 8.43 8.30 -2.53
C GLN A 85 7.91 9.63 -1.96
N LYS A 86 7.37 10.50 -2.81
CA LYS A 86 6.76 11.77 -2.38
C LYS A 86 5.49 11.51 -1.55
N ILE A 87 4.60 10.65 -2.02
CA ILE A 87 3.38 10.26 -1.29
C ILE A 87 3.70 9.70 0.10
N LEU A 88 4.70 8.82 0.19
CA LEU A 88 5.12 8.24 1.47
C LEU A 88 5.75 9.29 2.40
N LYS A 89 6.52 10.24 1.86
CA LYS A 89 7.07 11.36 2.63
C LYS A 89 5.97 12.25 3.21
N GLU A 90 4.99 12.65 2.40
CA GLU A 90 3.84 13.45 2.83
C GLU A 90 3.01 12.71 3.88
N ASN A 91 2.83 11.40 3.71
CA ASN A 91 2.16 10.56 4.72
C ASN A 91 2.92 10.57 6.05
N LEU A 92 4.25 10.39 6.01
CA LEU A 92 5.10 10.41 7.20
C LEU A 92 5.08 11.76 7.91
N GLU A 93 5.16 12.86 7.17
CA GLU A 93 5.07 14.23 7.72
C GLU A 93 3.73 14.46 8.42
N LYS A 94 2.64 14.05 7.77
CA LYS A 94 1.28 14.08 8.35
C LYS A 94 1.20 13.26 9.64
N LEU A 95 1.77 12.04 9.65
CA LEU A 95 1.78 11.19 10.84
C LEU A 95 2.64 11.78 11.97
N LYS A 96 3.83 12.31 11.68
CA LYS A 96 4.70 12.98 12.67
C LYS A 96 4.03 14.20 13.28
N LYS A 97 3.34 15.00 12.47
CA LYS A 97 2.56 16.14 12.96
C LYS A 97 1.42 15.70 13.89
N ARG A 98 0.76 14.58 13.58
CA ARG A 98 -0.33 14.03 14.41
C ARG A 98 0.18 13.36 15.69
N TYR A 99 1.32 12.68 15.61
CA TYR A 99 1.86 11.83 16.66
C TYR A 99 3.30 12.22 17.01
N PRO A 100 3.56 13.45 17.50
CA PRO A 100 4.91 13.96 17.73
C PRO A 100 5.70 13.17 18.79
N GLN A 101 4.99 12.53 19.73
CA GLN A 101 5.55 11.67 20.78
C GLN A 101 5.11 10.21 20.63
N GLY A 102 4.63 9.83 19.44
CA GLY A 102 4.00 8.53 19.19
C GLY A 102 2.48 8.54 19.32
N PHE A 103 1.88 7.36 19.18
CA PHE A 103 0.43 7.20 19.17
C PHE A 103 -0.19 7.52 20.53
N THR A 104 -1.24 8.33 20.54
CA THR A 104 -2.14 8.48 21.69
C THR A 104 -3.60 8.44 21.20
N ILE A 105 -4.51 7.94 22.04
CA ILE A 105 -5.95 7.90 21.71
C ILE A 105 -6.47 9.32 21.46
N GLU A 106 -6.00 10.30 22.24
CA GLU A 106 -6.37 11.70 22.09
C GLU A 106 -5.99 12.25 20.70
N ASN A 107 -4.74 12.07 20.26
CA ASN A 107 -4.29 12.51 18.94
C ASN A 107 -4.93 11.74 17.79
N ALA A 108 -5.45 10.53 18.05
CA ALA A 108 -6.14 9.72 17.06
C ALA A 108 -7.57 10.23 16.76
N LYS A 109 -8.19 10.97 17.70
CA LYS A 109 -9.48 11.63 17.46
C LYS A 109 -9.34 12.66 16.35
N ARG A 110 -10.27 12.67 15.39
CA ARG A 110 -10.18 13.48 14.15
C ARG A 110 -11.16 14.65 14.13
N ASP A 111 -11.59 15.11 15.30
CA ASP A 111 -12.80 15.91 15.51
C ASP A 111 -12.88 17.21 14.71
N LYS A 112 -11.78 17.70 14.09
CA LYS A 112 -11.75 18.90 13.24
C LYS A 112 -10.86 18.82 11.99
N THR A 113 -10.27 17.65 11.67
CA THR A 113 -9.29 17.53 10.57
C THR A 113 -9.54 16.35 9.63
N LYS A 114 -10.65 15.61 9.81
CA LYS A 114 -11.05 14.57 8.87
C LYS A 114 -11.60 15.24 7.61
N ILE A 115 -10.93 15.03 6.48
CA ILE A 115 -11.56 15.20 5.17
C ILE A 115 -12.41 13.93 4.96
N ASP A 116 -13.71 14.11 4.71
CA ASP A 116 -14.55 13.04 4.23
C ASP A 116 -14.41 12.94 2.71
N TRP A 117 -14.09 11.75 2.21
CA TRP A 117 -13.85 11.49 0.79
C TRP A 117 -15.02 10.74 0.14
N ASN A 118 -16.09 10.46 0.91
CA ASN A 118 -17.29 9.76 0.46
C ASN A 118 -18.47 10.71 0.20
N GLU A 119 -18.21 12.00 0.02
CA GLU A 119 -19.21 13.04 -0.28
C GLU A 119 -19.57 13.09 -1.78
#